data_AF-A0A409YIR2-F1
#
_entry.id   AF-A0A409YIR2-F1
#
_cell.length_a   1.000
_cell.length_b   1.000
_cell.length_c   1.000
_cell.angle_alpha   90.00
_cell.angle_beta   90.00
_cell.angle_gamma   90.00
#
_symmetry.space_group_name_H-M   'P 1'
#
loop_
_entity.id
_entity.type
_entity.pdbx_description
1 polymer ?
#
loop_
_entity_poly.entity_id
_entity_poly.type
_entity_poly.pdbx_seq_one_letter_code
_entity_poly.pdbx_strand_id
1 'polypeptide(L)'
;MPGLTISCTNAPFLDKLKGALSRTKVTKELNVVTIPADAVTLNAHCAGASEIQQCDSSQRDVASSTDGSSCQSPPSLTINDLPPEILATIFHTYMFWEDESDLIDPELEGMISVFKPNPRSAPLLFCNVCSYWREVSISTPALWSAIVIHDLCYPETISVWLERSQAHPLSLFVSLGQKLANTDKFARLLGMLYASMPRWKQLSLHLPTAKDMRRLVFDLIPEPGKSPATQLQHLCLSSQYHQTDHLDFQSLARLSSFPHSTLQRFSWSKYTTPDFARIPTTLWWRLQQISFSLITERVLLSFLKACDNLRFINVKFLHETVDADPPTAPIVARNLQALNVGMVVGKLTNTIAFLTAPNLKRLSFLHRDGHGTAISLEDFIKRSKCILECLCIICKNPEFGEAETSIMLRSPVFMAIPHFSLRISDKACHASFPQAIIAETAGQWKDTARACHEPTNYMYRLGWGSLDIARIYRIGYPFLAKGPEPAPRWAVHLAPGPLTSA
;
A
#
# COMPACT_ATOMS: atom_id res chain seq x y z
N MET A 1 -3.56 0.25 29.78
CA MET A 1 -4.82 -0.37 29.30
C MET A 1 -4.46 -1.56 28.41
N PRO A 2 -5.03 -2.76 28.63
CA PRO A 2 -4.84 -3.90 27.73
C PRO A 2 -5.56 -3.63 26.39
N GLY A 3 -5.00 -4.18 25.31
CA GLY A 3 -5.22 -3.73 23.93
C GLY A 3 -6.66 -3.65 23.45
N LEU A 4 -7.03 -2.47 22.93
CA LEU A 4 -8.12 -2.30 21.98
C LEU A 4 -7.75 -3.01 20.68
N THR A 5 -8.13 -4.29 20.58
CA THR A 5 -8.10 -5.04 19.33
C THR A 5 -9.48 -4.89 18.70
N ILE A 6 -9.66 -3.88 17.84
CA ILE A 6 -10.90 -3.71 17.10
C ILE A 6 -10.72 -4.35 15.73
N SER A 7 -11.50 -5.40 15.47
CA SER A 7 -11.65 -6.03 14.16
C SER A 7 -12.19 -5.00 13.14
N CYS A 8 -11.60 -4.95 11.94
CA CYS A 8 -12.11 -4.20 10.79
C CYS A 8 -13.46 -4.77 10.33
N THR A 9 -14.54 -4.52 11.06
CA THR A 9 -15.92 -4.82 10.65
C THR A 9 -16.88 -4.01 11.53
N ASN A 10 -16.78 -2.68 11.52
CA ASN A 10 -17.70 -1.82 12.29
C ASN A 10 -18.31 -0.67 11.47
N ALA A 11 -18.67 -0.94 10.21
CA ALA A 11 -19.60 -0.11 9.44
C ALA A 11 -20.88 0.30 10.22
N PRO A 12 -21.48 -0.55 11.10
CA PRO A 12 -22.72 -0.19 11.80
C PRO A 12 -22.58 0.93 12.85
N PHE A 13 -21.36 1.22 13.32
CA PHE A 13 -21.15 2.23 14.37
C PHE A 13 -21.20 3.66 13.81
N LEU A 14 -20.66 3.86 12.61
CA LEU A 14 -20.63 5.18 11.96
C LEU A 14 -22.00 5.59 11.44
N ASP A 15 -22.82 4.64 10.98
CA ASP A 15 -24.21 4.93 10.57
C ASP A 15 -25.08 5.35 11.77
N LYS A 16 -24.82 4.78 12.95
CA LYS A 16 -25.48 5.18 14.20
C LYS A 16 -25.06 6.60 14.64
N LEU A 17 -23.80 6.97 14.46
CA LEU A 17 -23.29 8.32 14.74
C LEU A 17 -23.84 9.38 13.77
N LYS A 18 -23.94 9.05 12.47
CA LYS A 18 -24.60 9.92 11.47
C LYS A 18 -26.06 10.19 11.84
N GLY A 19 -26.79 9.16 12.29
CA GLY A 19 -28.20 9.30 12.72
C GLY A 19 -28.38 10.21 13.94
N ALA A 20 -27.43 10.19 14.87
CA ALA A 20 -27.47 11.02 16.09
C ALA A 20 -27.12 12.50 15.80
N LEU A 21 -26.12 12.76 14.95
CA LEU A 21 -25.65 14.11 14.62
C LEU A 21 -26.53 14.85 13.60
N SER A 22 -27.35 14.12 12.83
CA SER A 22 -28.27 14.71 11.84
C SER A 22 -29.54 15.33 12.44
N ARG A 23 -29.77 15.20 13.76
CA ARG A 23 -30.99 15.70 14.43
C ARG A 23 -30.90 17.15 14.91
N THR A 24 -29.76 17.82 14.79
CA THR A 24 -29.59 19.24 15.10
C THR A 24 -29.55 20.08 13.82
N LYS A 25 -30.73 20.41 13.28
CA LYS A 25 -30.86 21.43 12.22
C LYS A 25 -30.95 22.82 12.85
N VAL A 26 -29.93 23.65 12.64
CA VAL A 26 -30.05 25.12 12.76
C VAL A 26 -30.20 25.68 11.36
N THR A 27 -31.35 26.31 11.09
CA THR A 27 -31.63 27.05 9.86
C THR A 27 -30.77 28.31 9.82
N LYS A 28 -29.95 28.48 8.78
CA LYS A 28 -29.18 29.71 8.54
C LYS A 28 -29.69 30.36 7.26
N GLU A 29 -30.41 31.47 7.40
CA GLU A 29 -30.79 32.35 6.30
C GLU A 29 -29.52 32.95 5.66
N LEU A 30 -29.41 32.83 4.33
CA LEU A 30 -28.38 33.50 3.53
C LEU A 30 -28.83 34.94 3.27
N ASN A 31 -28.11 35.92 3.82
CA ASN A 31 -28.08 37.27 3.26
C ASN A 31 -26.79 37.46 2.46
N VAL A 32 -26.95 37.61 1.15
CA VAL A 32 -25.90 37.88 0.17
C VAL A 32 -25.68 39.39 0.11
N VAL A 33 -24.44 39.84 0.35
CA VAL A 33 -23.99 41.17 -0.06
C VAL A 33 -22.70 41.01 -0.86
N THR A 34 -22.77 41.39 -2.13
CA THR A 34 -21.70 41.40 -3.13
C THR A 34 -20.97 42.74 -3.09
N ILE A 35 -19.63 42.73 -3.07
CA ILE A 35 -18.79 43.90 -3.45
C ILE A 35 -17.58 43.39 -4.27
N PRO A 36 -17.16 44.08 -5.35
CA PRO A 36 -16.31 43.53 -6.40
C PRO A 36 -14.80 43.70 -6.16
N ALA A 37 -14.05 42.93 -6.95
CA ALA A 37 -12.60 42.88 -7.01
C ALA A 37 -12.00 44.15 -7.61
N ASP A 38 -10.87 44.60 -7.05
CA ASP A 38 -9.82 45.25 -7.83
C ASP A 38 -8.44 44.91 -7.24
N ALA A 39 -7.52 44.68 -8.17
CA ALA A 39 -6.15 44.22 -7.98
C ALA A 39 -5.21 45.37 -7.62
N VAL A 40 -4.21 45.13 -6.75
CA VAL A 40 -2.84 45.70 -6.87
C VAL A 40 -1.86 44.81 -6.07
N THR A 41 -0.84 44.30 -6.77
CA THR A 41 0.44 43.80 -6.24
C THR A 41 1.31 44.92 -5.69
N LEU A 42 2.04 44.71 -4.58
CA LEU A 42 3.47 45.06 -4.46
C LEU A 42 4.13 44.57 -3.16
N ASN A 43 5.42 44.29 -3.31
CA ASN A 43 6.38 43.75 -2.36
C ASN A 43 6.78 44.71 -1.23
N ALA A 44 7.47 44.09 -0.25
CA ALA A 44 8.70 44.53 0.40
C ALA A 44 8.62 45.13 1.83
N HIS A 45 9.20 44.33 2.74
CA HIS A 45 10.23 44.69 3.73
C HIS A 45 10.00 45.71 4.86
N CYS A 46 10.28 45.17 6.05
CA CYS A 46 11.12 45.71 7.12
C CYS A 46 10.54 46.67 8.18
N ALA A 47 10.49 46.10 9.40
CA ALA A 47 11.22 46.51 10.61
C ALA A 47 10.81 47.77 11.42
N GLY A 48 10.88 47.61 12.75
CA GLY A 48 10.81 48.64 13.79
C GLY A 48 9.52 48.52 14.63
N ALA A 49 9.55 47.99 15.86
CA ALA A 49 9.82 48.73 17.12
C ALA A 49 8.76 49.82 17.37
N SER A 50 8.18 50.06 18.55
CA SER A 50 8.23 49.54 19.92
C SER A 50 7.09 50.28 20.67
N GLU A 51 6.79 49.85 21.91
CA GLU A 51 6.13 50.62 22.99
C GLU A 51 4.59 50.79 22.89
N ILE A 52 3.82 50.08 23.72
CA ILE A 52 3.46 50.39 25.13
C ILE A 52 2.74 51.74 25.24
N GLN A 53 1.41 51.71 25.41
CA GLN A 53 0.77 52.43 26.51
C GLN A 53 -0.65 51.93 26.80
N GLN A 54 -0.86 51.53 28.05
CA GLN A 54 -2.16 51.41 28.70
C GLN A 54 -2.86 52.77 28.73
N CYS A 55 -4.18 52.77 28.54
CA CYS A 55 -5.01 53.63 29.37
C CYS A 55 -6.32 52.93 29.72
N ASP A 56 -6.49 52.82 31.03
CA ASP A 56 -7.63 52.39 31.80
C ASP A 56 -8.77 53.40 31.66
N SER A 57 -10.01 52.95 31.53
CA SER A 57 -11.14 53.70 32.09
C SER A 57 -12.33 52.77 32.32
N SER A 58 -12.57 52.58 33.59
CA SER A 58 -13.73 51.95 34.20
C SER A 58 -14.98 52.80 33.97
N GLN A 59 -16.11 52.17 33.66
CA GLN A 59 -17.42 52.67 34.09
C GLN A 59 -18.33 51.48 34.41
N ARG A 60 -18.62 51.33 35.71
CA ARG A 60 -19.78 50.60 36.23
C ARG A 60 -21.02 51.45 35.93
N ASP A 61 -22.16 50.81 35.63
CA ASP A 61 -23.27 50.78 36.59
C ASP A 61 -24.51 50.06 36.05
N VAL A 62 -25.29 49.60 37.04
CA VAL A 62 -26.71 49.23 37.05
C VAL A 62 -27.09 47.80 36.66
N ALA A 63 -27.32 47.02 37.71
CA ALA A 63 -28.15 45.82 37.70
C ALA A 63 -29.62 46.18 37.47
N SER A 64 -30.29 45.43 36.59
CA SER A 64 -31.74 45.23 36.66
C SER A 64 -32.04 43.73 36.62
N SER A 65 -32.58 43.26 37.72
CA SER A 65 -33.15 41.93 37.90
C SER A 65 -34.43 41.84 37.10
N THR A 66 -34.49 40.90 36.15
CA THR A 66 -35.76 40.45 35.59
C THR A 66 -35.77 38.93 35.64
N ASP A 67 -36.63 38.39 36.50
CA ASP A 67 -37.03 36.99 36.52
C ASP A 67 -37.66 36.64 35.17
N GLY A 68 -36.88 35.98 34.32
CA GLY A 68 -37.33 35.35 33.09
C GLY A 68 -37.23 33.85 33.26
N SER A 69 -38.38 33.18 33.42
CA SER A 69 -38.53 31.73 33.33
C SER A 69 -37.93 31.24 32.01
N SER A 70 -36.68 30.76 32.06
CA SER A 70 -35.99 30.17 30.94
C SER A 70 -36.41 28.71 30.81
N CYS A 71 -37.22 28.41 29.80
CA CYS A 71 -37.34 27.06 29.26
C CYS A 71 -35.95 26.65 28.77
N GLN A 72 -35.18 25.98 29.63
CA GLN A 72 -33.88 25.43 29.26
C GLN A 72 -34.11 24.32 28.23
N SER A 73 -33.85 24.62 26.96
CA SER A 73 -33.56 23.60 25.96
C SER A 73 -32.46 22.70 26.54
N PRO A 74 -32.58 21.36 26.47
CA PRO A 74 -31.53 20.49 27.00
C PRO A 74 -30.19 20.87 26.39
N PRO A 75 -29.09 20.88 27.17
CA PRO A 75 -27.79 21.30 26.68
C PRO A 75 -27.45 20.52 25.41
N SER A 76 -27.15 21.26 24.34
CA SER A 76 -26.81 20.66 23.05
C SER A 76 -25.50 19.88 23.22
N LEU A 77 -25.58 18.55 23.19
CA LEU A 77 -24.41 17.67 23.17
C LEU A 77 -23.51 18.05 21.98
N THR A 78 -22.27 18.38 22.29
CA THR A 78 -21.19 18.65 21.34
C THR A 78 -20.25 17.45 21.27
N ILE A 79 -19.38 17.42 20.26
CA ILE A 79 -18.32 16.39 20.17
C ILE A 79 -17.37 16.43 21.39
N ASN A 80 -17.22 17.59 22.04
CA ASN A 80 -16.35 17.72 23.20
C ASN A 80 -16.96 17.10 24.48
N ASP A 81 -18.23 16.73 24.45
CA ASP A 81 -18.91 16.02 25.54
C ASP A 81 -18.79 14.49 25.41
N LEU A 82 -18.19 14.00 24.31
CA LEU A 82 -17.90 12.58 24.15
C LEU A 82 -16.82 12.13 25.14
N PRO A 83 -16.92 10.93 25.73
CA PRO A 83 -15.83 10.36 26.51
C PRO A 83 -14.53 10.24 25.70
N PRO A 84 -13.36 10.36 26.35
CA PRO A 84 -12.07 10.35 25.68
C PRO A 84 -11.83 9.06 24.88
N GLU A 85 -12.38 7.92 25.31
CA GLU A 85 -12.26 6.63 24.61
C GLU A 85 -13.02 6.61 23.29
N ILE A 86 -14.20 7.26 23.25
CA ILE A 86 -15.01 7.37 22.03
C ILE A 86 -14.34 8.31 21.05
N LEU A 87 -13.84 9.46 21.53
CA LEU A 87 -13.13 10.41 20.71
C LEU A 87 -11.81 9.82 20.16
N ALA A 88 -11.06 9.08 20.98
CA ALA A 88 -9.88 8.33 20.55
C ALA A 88 -10.21 7.26 19.50
N THR A 89 -11.35 6.58 19.63
CA THR A 89 -11.83 5.63 18.62
C THR A 89 -12.13 6.33 17.30
N ILE A 90 -12.82 7.48 17.33
CA ILE A 90 -13.08 8.29 16.13
C ILE A 90 -11.76 8.71 15.46
N PHE A 91 -10.78 9.18 16.24
CA PHE A 91 -9.46 9.57 15.73
C PHE A 91 -8.73 8.41 15.07
N HIS A 92 -8.73 7.24 15.73
CA HIS A 92 -8.11 6.04 15.20
C HIS A 92 -8.80 5.59 13.91
N THR A 93 -10.14 5.55 13.90
CA THR A 93 -10.91 5.23 12.69
C THR A 93 -10.57 6.19 11.56
N TYR A 94 -10.57 7.51 11.78
CA TYR A 94 -10.19 8.48 10.75
C TYR A 94 -8.78 8.23 10.20
N MET A 95 -7.80 7.97 11.07
CA MET A 95 -6.41 7.75 10.68
C MET A 95 -6.25 6.51 9.78
N PHE A 96 -6.88 5.41 10.18
CA PHE A 96 -6.70 4.11 9.54
C PHE A 96 -7.82 3.72 8.58
N TRP A 97 -8.83 4.58 8.40
CA TRP A 97 -9.85 4.39 7.36
C TRP A 97 -9.19 4.40 5.98
N GLU A 98 -9.56 3.40 5.20
CA GLU A 98 -9.32 3.36 3.77
C GLU A 98 -10.68 3.28 3.10
N ASP A 99 -10.85 4.06 2.02
CA ASP A 99 -12.06 4.00 1.22
C ASP A 99 -12.20 2.58 0.66
N GLU A 100 -13.14 1.82 1.24
CA GLU A 100 -13.62 0.52 0.78
C GLU A 100 -14.41 0.77 -0.51
N SER A 101 -13.71 1.04 -1.60
CA SER A 101 -14.31 0.71 -2.89
C SER A 101 -14.53 -0.80 -2.85
N ASP A 102 -15.73 -1.30 -3.14
CA ASP A 102 -16.06 -2.74 -3.23
C ASP A 102 -15.16 -3.53 -4.21
N LEU A 103 -14.20 -2.84 -4.83
CA LEU A 103 -13.12 -3.30 -5.70
C LEU A 103 -11.73 -3.24 -5.05
N ILE A 104 -11.61 -3.22 -3.71
CA ILE A 104 -10.31 -3.37 -3.04
C ILE A 104 -9.71 -4.70 -3.52
N ASP A 105 -8.80 -4.56 -4.47
CA ASP A 105 -7.88 -5.60 -4.91
C ASP A 105 -7.30 -6.27 -3.66
N PRO A 106 -7.41 -7.60 -3.47
CA PRO A 106 -6.92 -8.22 -2.24
C PRO A 106 -5.39 -8.17 -2.10
N GLU A 107 -4.64 -7.66 -3.10
CA GLU A 107 -3.26 -7.19 -2.91
C GLU A 107 -3.17 -5.91 -2.06
N LEU A 108 -4.23 -5.10 -2.00
CA LEU A 108 -4.39 -4.00 -1.07
C LEU A 108 -4.83 -4.49 0.32
N GLU A 109 -5.20 -5.77 0.49
CA GLU A 109 -5.54 -6.33 1.80
C GLU A 109 -4.31 -6.27 2.71
N GLY A 110 -4.40 -5.47 3.78
CA GLY A 110 -3.31 -5.19 4.70
C GLY A 110 -2.32 -4.12 4.24
N MET A 111 -2.80 -3.12 3.49
CA MET A 111 -2.14 -1.81 3.41
C MET A 111 -1.78 -1.28 4.80
N ILE A 112 -0.62 -0.62 4.87
CA ILE A 112 -0.04 -0.14 6.12
C ILE A 112 -0.05 1.37 6.11
N SER A 113 -1.07 1.96 6.70
CA SER A 113 -1.16 3.41 6.86
C SER A 113 -0.07 3.92 7.81
N VAL A 114 0.76 4.84 7.32
CA VAL A 114 1.80 5.54 8.07
C VAL A 114 1.69 7.04 7.83
N PHE A 115 2.03 7.86 8.81
CA PHE A 115 1.71 9.28 8.78
C PHE A 115 2.97 10.13 8.73
N LYS A 116 2.97 11.13 7.85
CA LYS A 116 4.02 12.15 7.83
C LYS A 116 3.85 13.06 9.06
N PRO A 117 4.93 13.38 9.79
CA PRO A 117 4.85 14.29 10.92
C PRO A 117 4.64 15.74 10.43
N ASN A 118 3.38 16.09 10.17
CA ASN A 118 2.96 17.39 9.65
C ASN A 118 1.81 17.94 10.51
N PRO A 119 1.81 19.24 10.90
CA PRO A 119 0.74 19.85 11.69
C PRO A 119 -0.66 19.78 11.07
N ARG A 120 -0.74 19.64 9.74
CA ARG A 120 -1.97 19.50 8.96
C ARG A 120 -2.34 18.03 8.70
N SER A 121 -1.71 17.08 9.39
CA SER A 121 -1.99 15.64 9.26
C SER A 121 -2.17 15.00 10.63
N ALA A 122 -3.06 14.03 10.71
CA ALA A 122 -3.22 13.25 11.92
C ALA A 122 -1.91 12.49 12.26
N PRO A 123 -1.58 12.31 13.55
CA PRO A 123 -2.36 12.70 14.73
C PRO A 123 -2.16 14.17 15.14
N LEU A 124 -1.18 14.89 14.60
CA LEU A 124 -0.87 16.28 14.98
C LEU A 124 -2.03 17.24 14.70
N LEU A 125 -2.81 16.97 13.65
CA LEU A 125 -4.03 17.72 13.34
C LEU A 125 -4.99 17.77 14.53
N PHE A 126 -5.21 16.65 15.21
CA PHE A 126 -6.12 16.57 16.35
C PHE A 126 -5.62 17.42 17.53
N CYS A 127 -4.30 17.46 17.74
CA CYS A 127 -3.66 18.30 18.75
C CYS A 127 -3.85 19.81 18.50
N ASN A 128 -4.26 20.21 17.30
CA ASN A 128 -4.43 21.61 16.91
C ASN A 128 -5.89 22.07 16.94
N VAL A 129 -6.85 21.19 17.27
CA VAL A 129 -8.29 21.54 17.31
C VAL A 129 -8.65 22.29 18.59
N CYS A 130 -8.49 21.67 19.75
CA CYS A 130 -8.72 22.28 21.06
C CYS A 130 -7.86 21.58 22.14
N SER A 131 -7.86 22.10 23.38
CA SER A 131 -7.12 21.51 24.50
C SER A 131 -7.55 20.08 24.81
N TYR A 132 -8.87 19.81 24.81
CA TYR A 132 -9.42 18.49 25.09
C TYR A 132 -8.96 17.45 24.06
N TRP A 133 -9.07 17.76 22.75
CA TRP A 133 -8.63 16.84 21.69
C TRP A 133 -7.13 16.58 21.73
N ARG A 134 -6.34 17.60 22.12
CA ARG A 134 -4.90 17.46 22.32
C ARG A 134 -4.58 16.49 23.45
N GLU A 135 -5.26 16.62 24.59
CA GLU A 135 -5.06 15.72 25.72
C GLU A 135 -5.42 14.28 25.36
N VAL A 136 -6.58 14.07 24.71
CA VAL A 136 -7.01 12.75 24.22
C VAL A 136 -6.00 12.19 23.21
N SER A 137 -5.53 13.00 22.26
CA SER A 137 -4.59 12.55 21.24
C SER A 137 -3.24 12.17 21.83
N ILE A 138 -2.70 12.97 22.75
CA ILE A 138 -1.40 12.72 23.39
C ILE A 138 -1.48 11.49 24.31
N SER A 139 -2.59 11.32 25.03
CA SER A 139 -2.81 10.19 25.95
C SER A 139 -3.22 8.89 25.26
N THR A 140 -3.33 8.87 23.91
CA THR A 140 -3.68 7.68 23.12
C THR A 140 -2.48 7.16 22.30
N PRO A 141 -1.68 6.20 22.82
CA PRO A 141 -0.44 5.77 22.18
C PRO A 141 -0.61 5.15 20.78
N ALA A 142 -1.75 4.52 20.51
CA ALA A 142 -2.04 3.92 19.21
C ALA A 142 -2.04 4.94 18.05
N LEU A 143 -2.37 6.21 18.33
CA LEU A 143 -2.32 7.28 17.31
C LEU A 143 -0.88 7.65 16.93
N TRP A 144 0.09 7.31 17.77
CA TRP A 144 1.51 7.59 17.59
C TRP A 144 2.31 6.34 17.20
N SER A 145 1.66 5.22 16.88
CA SER A 145 2.38 3.98 16.59
C SER A 145 2.79 3.82 15.12
N ALA A 146 2.41 4.75 14.25
CA ALA A 146 2.70 4.69 12.81
C ALA A 146 3.31 6.00 12.29
N ILE A 147 4.51 5.96 11.69
CA ILE A 147 5.23 7.17 11.24
C ILE A 147 6.05 6.95 9.97
N VAL A 148 6.11 8.01 9.16
CA VAL A 148 7.06 8.18 8.06
C VAL A 148 8.28 8.98 8.52
N ILE A 149 9.47 8.43 8.30
CA ILE A 149 10.77 9.05 8.63
C ILE A 149 11.55 9.25 7.33
N HIS A 150 11.86 10.50 7.00
CA HIS A 150 12.62 10.87 5.80
C HIS A 150 13.62 11.99 6.09
N ASP A 151 14.40 12.38 5.08
CA ASP A 151 15.54 13.29 5.21
C ASP A 151 15.24 14.63 5.90
N LEU A 152 14.02 15.14 5.76
CA LEU A 152 13.60 16.44 6.30
C LEU A 152 13.03 16.34 7.73
N CYS A 153 12.81 15.13 8.25
CA CYS A 153 12.31 14.96 9.63
C CYS A 153 13.37 15.42 10.64
N TYR A 154 12.94 16.09 11.71
CA TYR A 154 13.81 16.45 12.82
C TYR A 154 13.86 15.30 13.85
N PRO A 155 15.06 14.90 14.34
CA PRO A 155 15.18 13.85 15.35
C PRO A 155 14.29 14.06 16.59
N GLU A 156 14.11 15.30 17.01
CA GLU A 156 13.29 15.70 18.15
C GLU A 156 11.81 15.34 17.91
N THR A 157 11.31 15.57 16.69
CA THR A 157 9.96 15.16 16.30
C THR A 157 9.78 13.65 16.36
N ILE A 158 10.78 12.90 15.89
CA ILE A 158 10.76 11.43 15.94
C ILE A 158 10.80 10.94 17.39
N SER A 159 11.63 11.55 18.23
CA SER A 159 11.72 11.23 19.66
C SER A 159 10.36 11.38 20.35
N VAL A 160 9.70 12.53 20.17
CA VAL A 160 8.37 12.78 20.75
C VAL A 160 7.34 11.77 20.24
N TRP A 161 7.42 11.38 18.96
CA TRP A 161 6.53 10.38 18.40
C TRP A 161 6.72 9.00 19.03
N LEU A 162 7.98 8.57 19.19
CA LEU A 162 8.34 7.27 19.80
C LEU A 162 8.07 7.22 21.31
N GLU A 163 8.13 8.36 21.99
CA GLU A 163 7.78 8.51 23.40
C GLU A 163 6.26 8.37 23.58
N ARG A 164 5.47 9.11 22.79
CA ARG A 164 4.00 9.05 22.85
C ARG A 164 3.45 7.70 22.42
N SER A 165 4.16 6.96 21.58
CA SER A 165 3.76 5.60 21.19
C SER A 165 3.85 4.58 22.33
N GLN A 166 4.53 4.89 23.45
CA GLN A 166 4.62 4.01 24.64
C GLN A 166 4.99 2.56 24.24
N ALA A 167 4.49 1.53 24.91
CA ALA A 167 4.77 0.13 24.56
C ALA A 167 4.07 -0.37 23.27
N HIS A 168 3.41 0.50 22.50
CA HIS A 168 2.58 0.07 21.37
C HIS A 168 3.43 -0.45 20.19
N PRO A 169 2.96 -1.47 19.44
CA PRO A 169 3.67 -2.00 18.29
C PRO A 169 3.79 -0.96 17.16
N LEU A 170 4.98 -0.81 16.59
CA LEU A 170 5.33 0.25 15.66
C LEU A 170 5.23 -0.16 14.20
N SER A 171 4.70 0.76 13.39
CA SER A 171 4.66 0.71 11.93
C SER A 171 5.50 1.85 11.36
N LEU A 172 6.68 1.50 10.84
CA LEU A 172 7.71 2.46 10.46
C LEU A 172 7.96 2.40 8.95
N PHE A 173 7.85 3.55 8.30
CA PHE A 173 8.31 3.75 6.94
C PHE A 173 9.52 4.70 6.95
N VAL A 174 10.71 4.14 6.81
CA VAL A 174 12.00 4.85 6.89
C VAL A 174 12.62 4.92 5.51
N SER A 175 12.83 6.13 5.01
CA SER A 175 13.49 6.40 3.73
C SER A 175 14.51 7.52 3.88
N LEU A 176 15.75 7.14 4.16
CA LEU A 176 16.86 8.07 4.38
C LEU A 176 17.82 8.04 3.20
N GLY A 177 18.03 9.19 2.58
CA GLY A 177 18.86 9.37 1.40
C GLY A 177 20.35 9.52 1.72
N GLN A 178 21.17 9.33 0.68
CA GLN A 178 22.64 9.41 0.73
C GLN A 178 23.18 10.70 1.37
N LYS A 179 22.46 11.83 1.24
CA LYS A 179 22.87 13.12 1.83
C LYS A 179 22.96 13.10 3.36
N LEU A 180 22.29 12.15 4.02
CA LEU A 180 22.36 11.97 5.47
C LEU A 180 23.51 11.05 5.91
N ALA A 181 24.20 10.36 4.99
CA ALA A 181 25.28 9.46 5.35
C ALA A 181 26.35 10.18 6.19
N ASN A 182 26.82 9.53 7.26
CA ASN A 182 27.85 10.03 8.18
C ASN A 182 27.51 11.36 8.90
N THR A 183 26.24 11.73 8.98
CA THR A 183 25.81 12.91 9.76
C THR A 183 25.44 12.53 11.20
N ASP A 184 25.59 13.46 12.14
CA ASP A 184 25.08 13.30 13.52
C ASP A 184 23.57 13.01 13.53
N LYS A 185 22.83 13.72 12.68
CA LYS A 185 21.40 13.50 12.47
C LYS A 185 21.09 12.04 12.14
N PHE A 186 21.84 11.42 11.23
CA PHE A 186 21.67 10.01 10.89
C PHE A 186 21.99 9.08 12.08
N ALA A 187 23.09 9.33 12.79
CA ALA A 187 23.46 8.54 13.96
C ALA A 187 22.37 8.59 15.05
N ARG A 188 21.82 9.78 15.34
CA ARG A 188 20.71 9.97 16.28
C ARG A 188 19.45 9.24 15.85
N LEU A 189 19.06 9.38 14.57
CA LEU A 189 17.89 8.67 14.01
C LEU A 189 18.07 7.14 14.11
N LEU A 190 19.24 6.63 13.75
CA LEU A 190 19.53 5.19 13.79
C LEU A 190 19.51 4.65 15.23
N GLY A 191 20.06 5.40 16.19
CA GLY A 191 20.02 5.05 17.61
C GLY A 191 18.58 4.94 18.14
N MET A 192 17.71 5.89 17.79
CA MET A 192 16.29 5.83 18.15
C MET A 192 15.57 4.64 17.51
N LEU A 193 15.85 4.37 16.23
CA LEU A 193 15.31 3.22 15.52
C LEU A 193 15.71 1.90 16.23
N TYR A 194 16.98 1.71 16.53
CA TYR A 194 17.48 0.50 17.19
C TYR A 194 16.90 0.31 18.59
N ALA A 195 16.81 1.39 19.38
CA ALA A 195 16.17 1.34 20.70
C ALA A 195 14.69 0.92 20.64
N SER A 196 14.02 1.19 19.52
CA SER A 196 12.61 0.82 19.31
C SER A 196 12.40 -0.57 18.69
N MET A 197 13.47 -1.29 18.35
CA MET A 197 13.43 -2.54 17.57
C MET A 197 12.50 -3.63 18.13
N PRO A 198 12.42 -3.89 19.46
CA PRO A 198 11.51 -4.88 20.02
C PRO A 198 10.02 -4.58 19.82
N ARG A 199 9.67 -3.33 19.51
CA ARG A 199 8.30 -2.89 19.20
C ARG A 199 7.98 -2.94 17.71
N TRP A 200 8.95 -3.20 16.83
CA TRP A 200 8.70 -3.19 15.39
C TRP A 200 7.71 -4.29 15.01
N LYS A 201 6.56 -3.88 14.47
CA LYS A 201 5.55 -4.77 13.91
C LYS A 201 5.57 -4.73 12.39
N GLN A 202 5.72 -3.55 11.82
CA GLN A 202 5.71 -3.34 10.38
C GLN A 202 6.84 -2.38 10.03
N LEU A 203 7.78 -2.82 9.20
CA LEU A 203 8.95 -2.03 8.84
C LEU A 203 9.15 -2.01 7.32
N SER A 204 9.26 -0.82 6.76
CA SER A 204 9.89 -0.59 5.46
C SER A 204 11.05 0.34 5.65
N LEU A 205 12.23 -0.05 5.19
CA LEU A 205 13.45 0.64 5.53
C LEU A 205 14.42 0.75 4.34
N HIS A 206 14.87 1.98 4.12
CA HIS A 206 15.97 2.37 3.22
C HIS A 206 16.92 3.28 4.00
N LEU A 207 18.18 2.85 4.16
CA LEU A 207 19.24 3.64 4.78
C LEU A 207 20.13 4.30 3.72
N PRO A 208 20.87 5.37 4.08
CA PRO A 208 21.65 6.15 3.15
C PRO A 208 22.60 5.29 2.32
N THR A 209 23.35 4.39 2.95
CA THR A 209 24.33 3.53 2.27
C THR A 209 24.01 2.04 2.39
N ALA A 210 24.57 1.25 1.49
CA ALA A 210 24.50 -0.20 1.60
C ALA A 210 25.24 -0.76 2.81
N LYS A 211 26.33 -0.12 3.24
CA LYS A 211 27.04 -0.48 4.47
C LYS A 211 26.13 -0.35 5.69
N ASP A 212 25.31 0.69 5.74
CA ASP A 212 24.33 0.88 6.83
C ASP A 212 23.25 -0.20 6.77
N MET A 213 22.76 -0.56 5.58
CA MET A 213 21.83 -1.68 5.44
C MET A 213 22.43 -3.02 5.86
N ARG A 214 23.71 -3.28 5.53
CA ARG A 214 24.40 -4.50 5.99
C ARG A 214 24.43 -4.53 7.51
N ARG A 215 24.86 -3.44 8.15
CA ARG A 215 24.88 -3.32 9.63
C ARG A 215 23.50 -3.61 10.23
N LEU A 216 22.46 -2.97 9.72
CA LEU A 216 21.08 -3.23 10.15
C LEU A 216 20.69 -4.71 10.03
N VAL A 217 21.01 -5.38 8.92
CA VAL A 217 20.68 -6.81 8.76
C VAL A 217 21.39 -7.65 9.82
N PHE A 218 22.63 -7.33 10.17
CA PHE A 218 23.34 -8.03 11.25
C PHE A 218 22.79 -7.68 12.63
N ASP A 219 22.33 -6.45 12.87
CA ASP A 219 21.70 -6.05 14.14
C ASP A 219 20.30 -6.66 14.30
N LEU A 220 19.56 -6.79 13.19
CA LEU A 220 18.26 -7.45 13.14
C LEU A 220 18.39 -8.97 13.28
N ILE A 221 19.52 -9.54 12.87
CA ILE A 221 19.83 -10.98 12.84
C ILE A 221 21.22 -11.23 13.45
N PRO A 222 21.40 -10.96 14.76
CA PRO A 222 22.71 -11.07 15.40
C PRO A 222 23.25 -12.50 15.30
N GLU A 223 22.36 -13.48 15.46
CA GLU A 223 22.64 -14.90 15.36
C GLU A 223 21.57 -15.60 14.50
N PRO A 224 21.92 -16.68 13.77
CA PRO A 224 20.92 -17.55 13.15
C PRO A 224 19.88 -17.96 14.19
N GLY A 225 18.59 -17.89 13.88
CA GLY A 225 17.57 -18.25 14.87
C GLY A 225 17.16 -17.14 15.86
N LYS A 226 17.84 -15.99 15.93
CA LYS A 226 17.50 -14.89 16.86
C LYS A 226 17.26 -13.54 16.18
N SER A 227 16.25 -12.81 16.64
CA SER A 227 16.02 -11.41 16.30
C SER A 227 15.50 -10.63 17.51
N PRO A 228 16.01 -9.41 17.77
CA PRO A 228 15.43 -8.52 18.79
C PRO A 228 14.05 -7.98 18.40
N ALA A 229 13.66 -8.02 17.12
CA ALA A 229 12.40 -7.48 16.61
C ALA A 229 11.21 -8.44 16.79
N THR A 230 10.93 -8.88 18.02
CA THR A 230 10.03 -10.01 18.34
C THR A 230 8.58 -9.90 17.83
N GLN A 231 8.12 -8.70 17.46
CA GLN A 231 6.77 -8.43 16.98
C GLN A 231 6.67 -8.28 15.45
N LEU A 232 7.78 -8.44 14.72
CA LEU A 232 7.87 -8.10 13.30
C LEU A 232 7.01 -9.01 12.41
N GLN A 233 5.93 -8.45 11.88
CA GLN A 233 5.04 -9.14 10.95
C GLN A 233 5.38 -8.82 9.50
N HIS A 234 5.74 -7.56 9.21
CA HIS A 234 6.03 -7.11 7.84
C HIS A 234 7.43 -6.49 7.78
N LEU A 235 8.24 -6.95 6.82
CA LEU A 235 9.59 -6.43 6.58
C LEU A 235 9.80 -6.13 5.10
N CYS A 236 10.13 -4.87 4.78
CA CYS A 236 10.54 -4.44 3.46
C CYS A 236 11.94 -3.80 3.53
N LEU A 237 12.89 -4.36 2.80
CA LEU A 237 14.27 -3.88 2.74
C LEU A 237 14.54 -3.30 1.34
N SER A 238 14.63 -1.97 1.25
CA SER A 238 14.94 -1.27 0.00
C SER A 238 16.44 -1.00 -0.13
N SER A 239 16.97 -1.25 -1.31
CA SER A 239 18.40 -1.18 -1.61
C SER A 239 18.71 -0.57 -2.97
N GLN A 240 18.02 0.51 -3.32
CA GLN A 240 18.29 1.25 -4.54
C GLN A 240 19.52 2.15 -4.36
N TYR A 241 20.69 1.54 -4.47
CA TYR A 241 21.98 2.25 -4.42
C TYR A 241 22.52 2.40 -5.84
N HIS A 242 23.00 3.59 -6.17
CA HIS A 242 23.64 3.88 -7.47
C HIS A 242 25.01 3.19 -7.62
N GLN A 243 25.60 2.72 -6.52
CA GLN A 243 26.90 2.05 -6.51
C GLN A 243 26.73 0.53 -6.42
N THR A 244 27.71 -0.21 -6.95
CA THR A 244 27.84 -1.68 -6.94
C THR A 244 27.95 -2.31 -5.55
N ASP A 245 27.91 -1.48 -4.50
CA ASP A 245 27.79 -1.88 -3.11
C ASP A 245 26.39 -2.46 -2.84
N HIS A 246 26.12 -3.67 -3.35
CA HIS A 246 24.92 -4.42 -2.99
C HIS A 246 25.09 -5.10 -1.62
N LEU A 247 24.06 -5.85 -1.16
CA LEU A 247 24.16 -6.60 0.09
C LEU A 247 25.09 -7.75 -0.28
N ASP A 248 26.08 -7.99 0.55
CA ASP A 248 27.04 -9.06 0.30
C ASP A 248 26.38 -10.43 0.50
N PHE A 249 27.09 -11.48 0.07
CA PHE A 249 26.65 -12.85 0.26
C PHE A 249 26.41 -13.17 1.75
N GLN A 250 27.18 -12.57 2.66
CA GLN A 250 27.01 -12.76 4.10
C GLN A 250 25.66 -12.23 4.59
N SER A 251 25.25 -11.05 4.14
CA SER A 251 23.92 -10.49 4.44
C SER A 251 22.79 -11.35 3.87
N LEU A 252 22.96 -11.90 2.67
CA LEU A 252 21.98 -12.82 2.08
C LEU A 252 21.89 -14.12 2.89
N ALA A 253 23.03 -14.69 3.30
CA ALA A 253 23.06 -15.86 4.17
C ALA A 253 22.42 -15.58 5.54
N ARG A 254 22.59 -14.36 6.09
CA ARG A 254 21.90 -13.93 7.31
C ARG A 254 20.39 -13.86 7.11
N LEU A 255 19.91 -13.28 6.00
CA LEU A 255 18.49 -13.26 5.66
C LEU A 255 17.92 -14.67 5.47
N SER A 256 18.69 -15.61 4.91
CA SER A 256 18.32 -17.04 4.84
C SER A 256 18.16 -17.67 6.23
N SER A 257 18.94 -17.23 7.22
CA SER A 257 18.83 -17.68 8.61
C SER A 257 17.78 -16.92 9.43
N PHE A 258 17.01 -16.02 8.80
CA PHE A 258 16.15 -15.10 9.52
C PHE A 258 14.98 -15.84 10.18
N PRO A 259 14.83 -15.77 11.50
CA PRO A 259 13.88 -16.58 12.24
C PRO A 259 12.76 -15.66 12.68
N HIS A 260 11.66 -15.72 11.95
CA HIS A 260 10.56 -14.89 12.37
C HIS A 260 9.27 -15.68 12.27
N SER A 261 9.01 -16.39 13.36
CA SER A 261 7.78 -17.15 13.56
C SER A 261 6.53 -16.28 13.43
N THR A 262 6.64 -14.95 13.48
CA THR A 262 5.52 -14.02 13.29
C THR A 262 5.57 -13.25 11.96
N LEU A 263 6.62 -13.40 11.14
CA LEU A 263 6.72 -12.70 9.86
C LEU A 263 5.74 -13.30 8.85
N GLN A 264 4.88 -12.43 8.34
CA GLN A 264 3.80 -12.74 7.41
C GLN A 264 4.08 -12.18 6.02
N ARG A 265 4.85 -11.09 5.93
CA ARG A 265 5.15 -10.41 4.67
C ARG A 265 6.61 -10.02 4.59
N PHE A 266 7.26 -10.38 3.49
CA PHE A 266 8.66 -10.03 3.24
C PHE A 266 8.86 -9.48 1.84
N SER A 267 9.70 -8.45 1.71
CA SER A 267 10.07 -7.84 0.44
C SER A 267 11.51 -7.36 0.48
N TRP A 268 12.22 -7.51 -0.63
CA TRP A 268 13.54 -6.90 -0.81
C TRP A 268 13.76 -6.44 -2.25
N SER A 269 14.49 -5.34 -2.41
CA SER A 269 14.68 -4.69 -3.72
C SER A 269 16.00 -5.02 -4.43
N LYS A 270 16.65 -6.14 -4.10
CA LYS A 270 17.94 -6.58 -4.72
C LYS A 270 17.72 -7.43 -5.96
N TYR A 271 18.75 -7.50 -6.79
CA TYR A 271 18.90 -8.47 -7.88
C TYR A 271 19.35 -9.86 -7.41
N THR A 272 20.06 -9.93 -6.29
CA THR A 272 20.51 -11.19 -5.69
C THR A 272 19.46 -11.69 -4.69
N THR A 273 19.12 -12.97 -4.81
CA THR A 273 18.14 -13.63 -3.95
C THR A 273 18.87 -14.46 -2.87
N PRO A 274 18.33 -14.55 -1.64
CA PRO A 274 18.86 -15.47 -0.64
C PRO A 274 18.93 -16.92 -1.15
N ASP A 275 19.91 -17.70 -0.71
CA ASP A 275 19.97 -19.13 -1.06
C ASP A 275 18.88 -19.87 -0.28
N PHE A 276 17.78 -20.17 -0.96
CA PHE A 276 16.58 -20.77 -0.38
C PHE A 276 16.72 -22.26 -0.10
N ALA A 277 17.65 -22.96 -0.78
CA ALA A 277 17.89 -24.37 -0.52
C ALA A 277 18.41 -24.61 0.91
N ARG A 278 18.98 -23.57 1.53
CA ARG A 278 19.55 -23.59 2.88
C ARG A 278 18.57 -23.12 3.95
N ILE A 279 17.35 -22.75 3.58
CA ILE A 279 16.39 -22.17 4.51
C ILE A 279 15.56 -23.30 5.12
N PRO A 280 15.59 -23.48 6.45
CA PRO A 280 14.71 -24.43 7.09
C PRO A 280 13.26 -24.06 6.83
N THR A 281 12.48 -25.00 6.29
CA THR A 281 11.05 -24.82 5.97
C THR A 281 10.22 -24.36 7.17
N THR A 282 10.69 -24.66 8.39
CA THR A 282 10.09 -24.21 9.65
C THR A 282 10.19 -22.71 9.89
N LEU A 283 11.12 -21.98 9.25
CA LEU A 283 11.32 -20.55 9.54
C LEU A 283 10.27 -19.67 8.89
N TRP A 284 9.66 -20.10 7.78
CA TRP A 284 8.74 -19.28 6.97
C TRP A 284 7.31 -19.82 6.90
N TRP A 285 6.96 -20.71 7.82
CA TRP A 285 5.63 -21.30 7.84
C TRP A 285 4.50 -20.26 7.99
N ARG A 286 4.74 -19.07 8.54
CA ARG A 286 3.74 -17.98 8.60
C ARG A 286 3.80 -17.00 7.44
N LEU A 287 4.76 -17.14 6.53
CA LEU A 287 4.90 -16.24 5.39
C LEU A 287 3.75 -16.45 4.42
N GLN A 288 2.92 -15.42 4.25
CA GLN A 288 1.75 -15.44 3.38
C GLN A 288 1.97 -14.61 2.11
N GLN A 289 2.81 -13.58 2.18
CA GLN A 289 3.07 -12.70 1.05
C GLN A 289 4.56 -12.47 0.87
N ILE A 290 5.00 -12.51 -0.38
CA ILE A 290 6.35 -12.11 -0.76
C ILE A 290 6.35 -11.22 -2.00
N SER A 291 7.28 -10.27 -2.02
CA SER A 291 7.53 -9.42 -3.18
C SER A 291 9.00 -9.49 -3.60
N PHE A 292 9.22 -9.69 -4.90
CA PHE A 292 10.54 -9.75 -5.53
C PHE A 292 10.73 -8.59 -6.50
N SER A 293 11.87 -7.91 -6.46
CA SER A 293 12.22 -6.95 -7.51
C SER A 293 12.66 -7.65 -8.79
N LEU A 294 13.53 -8.66 -8.68
CA LEU A 294 13.96 -9.47 -9.81
C LEU A 294 14.18 -10.91 -9.33
N ILE A 295 13.64 -11.88 -10.06
CA ILE A 295 13.78 -13.30 -9.76
C ILE A 295 13.77 -14.11 -11.06
N THR A 296 14.39 -15.29 -11.05
CA THR A 296 14.28 -16.25 -12.14
C THR A 296 13.16 -17.26 -11.88
N GLU A 297 12.63 -17.86 -12.94
CA GLU A 297 11.61 -18.92 -12.84
C GLU A 297 12.01 -20.06 -11.89
N ARG A 298 13.27 -20.54 -11.98
CA ARG A 298 13.79 -21.63 -11.14
C ARG A 298 13.77 -21.27 -9.66
N VAL A 299 14.16 -20.05 -9.34
CA VAL A 299 14.21 -19.58 -7.95
C VAL A 299 12.79 -19.37 -7.41
N LEU A 300 11.87 -18.82 -8.23
CA LEU A 300 10.46 -18.68 -7.87
C LEU A 300 9.80 -20.05 -7.59
N LEU A 301 10.05 -21.03 -8.47
CA LEU A 301 9.57 -22.40 -8.32
C LEU A 301 10.14 -23.08 -7.06
N SER A 302 11.43 -22.90 -6.80
CA SER A 302 12.08 -23.40 -5.57
C SER A 302 11.46 -22.76 -4.32
N PHE A 303 11.09 -21.48 -4.39
CA PHE A 303 10.44 -20.76 -3.31
C PHE A 303 9.04 -21.29 -3.01
N LEU A 304 8.24 -21.51 -4.06
CA LEU A 304 6.92 -22.10 -3.98
C LEU A 304 6.96 -23.52 -3.40
N LYS A 305 8.03 -24.27 -3.66
CA LYS A 305 8.24 -25.61 -3.08
C LYS A 305 8.62 -25.54 -1.59
N ALA A 306 9.33 -24.49 -1.16
CA ALA A 306 9.80 -24.36 0.22
C ALA A 306 8.75 -23.75 1.16
N CYS A 307 7.76 -23.01 0.63
CA CYS A 307 6.85 -22.19 1.42
C CYS A 307 5.38 -22.51 1.13
N ASP A 308 4.84 -23.50 1.82
CA ASP A 308 3.49 -23.99 1.54
C ASP A 308 2.37 -22.98 1.84
N ASN A 309 2.58 -22.03 2.76
CA ASN A 309 1.54 -21.08 3.21
C ASN A 309 1.45 -19.78 2.41
N LEU A 310 2.23 -19.66 1.33
CA LEU A 310 2.18 -18.48 0.47
C LEU A 310 0.84 -18.36 -0.24
N ARG A 311 0.27 -17.16 -0.15
CA ARG A 311 -1.00 -16.78 -0.80
C ARG A 311 -0.77 -15.75 -1.89
N PHE A 312 0.16 -14.82 -1.70
CA PHE A 312 0.33 -13.68 -2.59
C PHE A 312 1.80 -13.53 -3.00
N ILE A 313 2.06 -13.53 -4.30
CA ILE A 313 3.40 -13.33 -4.85
C ILE A 313 3.36 -12.16 -5.83
N ASN A 314 4.21 -11.17 -5.57
CA ASN A 314 4.44 -10.06 -6.48
C ASN A 314 5.88 -10.12 -7.01
N VAL A 315 6.05 -10.05 -8.31
CA VAL A 315 7.35 -10.05 -8.98
C VAL A 315 7.40 -8.84 -9.89
N LYS A 316 8.39 -7.96 -9.74
CA LYS A 316 8.53 -6.81 -10.65
C LYS A 316 9.15 -7.25 -11.99
N PHE A 317 10.21 -8.07 -11.96
CA PHE A 317 10.83 -8.65 -13.15
C PHE A 317 11.03 -10.16 -12.97
N LEU A 318 10.45 -10.97 -13.86
CA LEU A 318 10.65 -12.41 -13.92
C LEU A 318 11.52 -12.74 -15.12
N HIS A 319 12.67 -13.38 -14.91
CA HIS A 319 13.60 -13.76 -15.97
C HIS A 319 13.54 -15.27 -16.26
N GLU A 320 13.55 -15.61 -17.54
CA GLU A 320 13.78 -16.97 -18.04
C GLU A 320 15.25 -17.38 -17.85
N THR A 321 15.48 -18.63 -17.48
CA THR A 321 16.84 -19.19 -17.35
C THR A 321 17.22 -19.95 -18.62
N VAL A 322 18.19 -19.43 -19.38
CA VAL A 322 18.57 -19.96 -20.70
C VAL A 322 19.36 -21.28 -20.61
N ASP A 323 20.13 -21.49 -19.53
CA ASP A 323 21.10 -22.60 -19.42
C ASP A 323 20.80 -23.60 -18.29
N ALA A 324 19.51 -23.75 -17.97
CA ALA A 324 19.05 -24.47 -16.79
C ALA A 324 18.28 -25.73 -17.17
N ASP A 325 18.72 -26.91 -16.68
CA ASP A 325 17.88 -28.11 -16.73
C ASP A 325 16.48 -27.83 -16.16
N PRO A 326 15.41 -28.31 -16.82
CA PRO A 326 14.05 -28.08 -16.37
C PRO A 326 13.83 -28.69 -14.98
N PRO A 327 12.88 -28.15 -14.18
CA PRO A 327 12.52 -28.74 -12.90
C PRO A 327 12.18 -30.22 -13.07
N THR A 328 12.78 -31.07 -12.24
CA THR A 328 12.60 -32.54 -12.32
C THR A 328 11.18 -32.99 -11.97
N ALA A 329 10.39 -32.13 -11.29
CA ALA A 329 9.02 -32.44 -10.88
C ALA A 329 8.13 -31.19 -10.91
N PRO A 330 6.82 -31.34 -11.23
CA PRO A 330 5.86 -30.26 -11.12
C PRO A 330 5.66 -29.84 -9.66
N ILE A 331 5.46 -28.54 -9.45
CA ILE A 331 5.26 -27.91 -8.14
C ILE A 331 3.78 -27.61 -7.94
N VAL A 332 3.26 -28.01 -6.79
CA VAL A 332 1.86 -27.77 -6.41
C VAL A 332 1.79 -26.66 -5.36
N ALA A 333 1.46 -25.45 -5.80
CA ALA A 333 1.30 -24.29 -4.93
C ALA A 333 -0.13 -24.24 -4.38
N ARG A 334 -0.41 -25.06 -3.35
CA ARG A 334 -1.77 -25.30 -2.84
C ARG A 334 -2.45 -24.06 -2.28
N ASN A 335 -1.72 -23.16 -1.65
CA ASN A 335 -2.30 -21.98 -1.00
C ASN A 335 -2.19 -20.70 -1.82
N LEU A 336 -1.56 -20.75 -3.00
CA LEU A 336 -1.34 -19.57 -3.83
C LEU A 336 -2.67 -19.05 -4.38
N GLN A 337 -3.00 -17.82 -4.04
CA GLN A 337 -4.24 -17.12 -4.41
C GLN A 337 -4.00 -16.04 -5.47
N ALA A 338 -2.85 -15.36 -5.46
CA ALA A 338 -2.48 -14.40 -6.49
C ALA A 338 -1.01 -14.49 -6.91
N LEU A 339 -0.78 -14.41 -8.22
CA LEU A 339 0.54 -14.28 -8.82
C LEU A 339 0.55 -13.06 -9.76
N ASN A 340 1.38 -12.07 -9.42
CA ASN A 340 1.49 -10.84 -10.20
C ASN A 340 2.92 -10.65 -10.68
N VAL A 341 3.08 -10.46 -11.98
CA VAL A 341 4.39 -10.32 -12.63
C VAL A 341 4.44 -9.05 -13.46
N GLY A 342 5.05 -8.00 -12.93
CA GLY A 342 5.12 -6.68 -13.56
C GLY A 342 5.78 -6.67 -14.95
N MET A 343 6.74 -7.56 -15.21
CA MET A 343 7.34 -7.79 -16.53
C MET A 343 7.98 -9.17 -16.57
N VAL A 344 7.63 -9.96 -17.57
CA VAL A 344 8.27 -11.22 -17.93
C VAL A 344 9.31 -10.95 -19.01
N VAL A 345 10.57 -11.26 -18.71
CA VAL A 345 11.70 -11.20 -19.62
C VAL A 345 11.99 -12.63 -20.09
N GLY A 346 11.38 -13.00 -21.22
CA GLY A 346 11.34 -14.37 -21.72
C GLY A 346 9.91 -14.89 -21.80
N LYS A 347 9.72 -16.20 -21.64
CA LYS A 347 8.40 -16.86 -21.71
C LYS A 347 7.84 -17.24 -20.35
N LEU A 348 6.67 -16.70 -20.01
CA LEU A 348 5.95 -17.09 -18.78
C LEU A 348 5.54 -18.57 -18.81
N THR A 349 5.30 -19.10 -20.02
CA THR A 349 4.92 -20.49 -20.28
C THR A 349 5.84 -21.48 -19.60
N ASN A 350 7.14 -21.20 -19.54
CA ASN A 350 8.13 -22.05 -18.89
C ASN A 350 7.90 -22.13 -17.38
N THR A 351 7.56 -21.01 -16.74
CA THR A 351 7.25 -21.00 -15.30
C THR A 351 5.95 -21.74 -15.01
N ILE A 352 4.88 -21.44 -15.77
CA ILE A 352 3.56 -22.01 -15.50
C ILE A 352 3.46 -23.50 -15.89
N ALA A 353 4.24 -23.98 -16.87
CA ALA A 353 4.25 -25.39 -17.29
C ALA A 353 4.54 -26.36 -16.14
N PHE A 354 5.42 -25.97 -15.21
CA PHE A 354 5.77 -26.76 -14.03
C PHE A 354 4.95 -26.40 -12.79
N LEU A 355 4.01 -25.46 -12.89
CA LEU A 355 3.18 -25.02 -11.78
C LEU A 355 1.77 -25.60 -11.87
N THR A 356 1.27 -26.04 -10.72
CA THR A 356 -0.14 -26.35 -10.47
C THR A 356 -0.60 -25.54 -9.27
N ALA A 357 -1.56 -24.63 -9.44
CA ALA A 357 -2.00 -23.72 -8.39
C ALA A 357 -3.53 -23.76 -8.24
N PRO A 358 -4.09 -24.75 -7.52
CA PRO A 358 -5.52 -25.03 -7.52
C PRO A 358 -6.39 -23.93 -6.88
N ASN A 359 -5.83 -23.17 -5.95
CA ASN A 359 -6.53 -22.07 -5.28
C ASN A 359 -6.21 -20.70 -5.89
N LEU A 360 -5.57 -20.67 -7.07
CA LEU A 360 -5.23 -19.41 -7.74
C LEU A 360 -6.52 -18.71 -8.19
N LYS A 361 -6.72 -17.50 -7.68
CA LYS A 361 -7.86 -16.64 -8.01
C LYS A 361 -7.46 -15.52 -8.96
N ARG A 362 -6.21 -15.06 -8.89
CA ARG A 362 -5.74 -13.91 -9.66
C ARG A 362 -4.40 -14.17 -10.32
N LEU A 363 -4.32 -13.82 -11.60
CA LEU A 363 -3.11 -13.86 -12.38
C LEU A 363 -2.98 -12.55 -13.15
N SER A 364 -1.87 -11.84 -12.95
CA SER A 364 -1.55 -10.65 -13.74
C SER A 364 -0.13 -10.73 -14.24
N PHE A 365 0.08 -10.44 -15.52
CA PHE A 365 1.44 -10.29 -16.03
C PHE A 365 1.54 -9.40 -17.28
N LEU A 366 2.71 -8.80 -17.43
CA LEU A 366 3.12 -8.13 -18.66
C LEU A 366 4.24 -8.93 -19.31
N HIS A 367 4.15 -9.19 -20.62
CA HIS A 367 5.17 -9.90 -21.37
C HIS A 367 5.40 -9.30 -22.76
N ARG A 368 6.39 -9.86 -23.48
CA ARG A 368 6.71 -9.52 -24.87
C ARG A 368 6.74 -10.76 -25.79
N ASP A 369 6.10 -11.84 -25.37
CA ASP A 369 6.02 -13.06 -26.17
C ASP A 369 4.94 -12.94 -27.25
N GLY A 370 5.19 -13.49 -28.43
CA GLY A 370 4.33 -13.33 -29.61
C GLY A 370 3.27 -14.41 -29.79
N HIS A 371 3.55 -15.66 -29.40
CA HIS A 371 2.72 -16.81 -29.78
C HIS A 371 2.61 -17.89 -28.68
N GLY A 372 1.47 -18.59 -28.64
CA GLY A 372 1.29 -19.80 -27.82
C GLY A 372 1.06 -19.56 -26.33
N THR A 373 0.90 -18.30 -25.94
CA THR A 373 0.56 -17.89 -24.57
C THR A 373 -0.86 -18.32 -24.21
N ALA A 374 -1.83 -18.17 -25.12
CA ALA A 374 -3.22 -18.53 -24.93
C ALA A 374 -3.39 -20.04 -24.65
N ILE A 375 -2.76 -20.89 -25.48
CA ILE A 375 -2.80 -22.35 -25.32
C ILE A 375 -2.14 -22.75 -24.00
N SER A 376 -0.94 -22.24 -23.72
CA SER A 376 -0.19 -22.59 -22.51
C SER A 376 -0.91 -22.15 -21.23
N LEU A 377 -1.59 -21.00 -21.25
CA LEU A 377 -2.42 -20.53 -20.14
C LEU A 377 -3.66 -21.41 -19.96
N GLU A 378 -4.33 -21.77 -21.05
CA GLU A 378 -5.50 -22.65 -20.99
C GLU A 378 -5.12 -24.02 -20.39
N ASP A 379 -4.00 -24.59 -20.83
CA ASP A 379 -3.46 -25.83 -20.27
C ASP A 379 -3.12 -25.69 -18.78
N PHE A 380 -2.55 -24.55 -18.39
CA PHE A 380 -2.26 -24.26 -16.98
C PHE A 380 -3.53 -24.16 -16.13
N ILE A 381 -4.57 -23.47 -16.60
CA ILE A 381 -5.85 -23.31 -15.88
C ILE A 381 -6.53 -24.67 -15.75
N LYS A 382 -6.60 -25.46 -16.84
CA LYS A 382 -7.17 -26.81 -16.84
C LYS A 382 -6.39 -27.76 -15.92
N ARG A 383 -5.05 -27.76 -15.99
CA ARG A 383 -4.18 -28.59 -15.13
C ARG A 383 -4.31 -28.22 -13.67
N SER A 384 -4.35 -26.91 -13.37
CA SER A 384 -4.50 -26.40 -12.01
C SER A 384 -5.89 -26.63 -11.44
N LYS A 385 -6.92 -26.74 -12.30
CA LYS A 385 -8.33 -26.78 -11.89
C LYS A 385 -8.70 -25.59 -11.00
N CYS A 386 -8.07 -24.44 -11.25
CA CYS A 386 -8.32 -23.23 -10.49
C CYS A 386 -9.53 -22.47 -11.03
N ILE A 387 -10.18 -21.71 -10.16
CA ILE A 387 -11.28 -20.82 -10.50
C ILE A 387 -10.72 -19.40 -10.44
N LEU A 388 -10.28 -18.90 -11.59
CA LEU A 388 -9.78 -17.53 -11.71
C LEU A 388 -10.94 -16.53 -11.61
N GLU A 389 -10.83 -15.63 -10.64
CA GLU A 389 -11.68 -14.44 -10.48
C GLU A 389 -11.16 -13.30 -11.37
N CYS A 390 -9.84 -13.21 -11.57
CA CYS A 390 -9.22 -12.16 -12.38
C CYS A 390 -8.04 -12.67 -13.21
N LEU A 391 -7.99 -12.24 -14.48
CA LEU A 391 -6.87 -12.41 -15.39
C LEU A 391 -6.54 -11.08 -16.09
N CYS A 392 -5.31 -10.60 -15.93
CA CYS A 392 -4.81 -9.39 -16.58
C CYS A 392 -3.55 -9.72 -17.39
N ILE A 393 -3.58 -9.41 -18.69
CA ILE A 393 -2.47 -9.67 -19.61
C ILE A 393 -2.13 -8.38 -20.35
N ILE A 394 -0.85 -8.03 -20.35
CA ILE A 394 -0.32 -6.93 -21.14
C ILE A 394 0.75 -7.49 -22.07
N CYS A 395 0.48 -7.48 -23.38
CA CYS A 395 1.48 -7.83 -24.38
C CYS A 395 1.87 -6.61 -25.20
N LYS A 396 3.17 -6.29 -25.20
CA LYS A 396 3.74 -5.20 -26.01
C LYS A 396 4.30 -5.68 -27.35
N ASN A 397 4.26 -6.98 -27.65
CA ASN A 397 4.76 -7.53 -28.90
C ASN A 397 3.65 -7.45 -29.97
N PRO A 398 3.90 -6.80 -31.14
CA PRO A 398 2.94 -6.78 -32.25
C PRO A 398 2.56 -8.16 -32.80
N GLU A 399 3.40 -9.18 -32.59
CA GLU A 399 3.09 -10.56 -33.02
C GLU A 399 1.96 -11.21 -32.21
N PHE A 400 1.69 -10.70 -31.00
CA PHE A 400 0.51 -11.06 -30.21
C PHE A 400 -0.72 -10.35 -30.80
N GLY A 401 -1.17 -10.85 -31.96
CA GLY A 401 -2.18 -10.20 -32.77
C GLY A 401 -3.58 -10.78 -32.64
N GLU A 402 -4.33 -10.67 -33.73
CA GLU A 402 -5.74 -11.10 -33.81
C GLU A 402 -5.92 -12.60 -33.57
N ALA A 403 -5.01 -13.43 -34.07
CA ALA A 403 -5.10 -14.89 -33.94
C ALA A 403 -5.01 -15.34 -32.48
N GLU A 404 -4.01 -14.86 -31.74
CA GLU A 404 -3.80 -15.20 -30.33
C GLU A 404 -4.95 -14.70 -29.46
N THR A 405 -5.40 -13.47 -29.73
CA THR A 405 -6.55 -12.86 -29.05
C THR A 405 -7.84 -13.64 -29.31
N SER A 406 -8.05 -14.10 -30.56
CA SER A 406 -9.22 -14.89 -30.94
C SER A 406 -9.22 -16.28 -30.30
N ILE A 407 -8.07 -16.94 -30.21
CA ILE A 407 -7.93 -18.23 -29.50
C ILE A 407 -8.35 -18.06 -28.04
N MET A 408 -7.88 -16.99 -27.39
CA MET A 408 -8.21 -16.71 -25.99
C MET A 408 -9.69 -16.42 -25.79
N LEU A 409 -10.27 -15.47 -26.54
CA LEU A 409 -11.64 -15.01 -26.34
C LEU A 409 -12.72 -15.99 -26.83
N ARG A 410 -12.37 -16.97 -27.67
CA ARG A 410 -13.30 -18.04 -28.08
C ARG A 410 -13.24 -19.27 -27.18
N SER A 411 -12.27 -19.33 -26.28
CA SER A 411 -12.13 -20.46 -25.37
C SER A 411 -13.05 -20.31 -24.16
N PRO A 412 -13.84 -21.34 -23.81
CA PRO A 412 -14.78 -21.29 -22.69
C PRO A 412 -14.06 -21.10 -21.34
N VAL A 413 -12.77 -21.44 -21.26
CA VAL A 413 -11.96 -21.28 -20.05
C VAL A 413 -11.77 -19.80 -19.71
N PHE A 414 -11.42 -18.96 -20.68
CA PHE A 414 -11.24 -17.53 -20.44
C PHE A 414 -12.58 -16.81 -20.32
N MET A 415 -13.60 -17.23 -21.08
CA MET A 415 -14.94 -16.66 -21.00
C MET A 415 -15.63 -16.89 -19.66
N ALA A 416 -15.20 -17.87 -18.87
CA ALA A 416 -15.70 -18.10 -17.52
C ALA A 416 -15.12 -17.13 -16.47
N ILE A 417 -14.06 -16.38 -16.79
CA ILE A 417 -13.37 -15.49 -15.85
C ILE A 417 -14.16 -14.15 -15.72
N PRO A 418 -14.62 -13.76 -14.52
CA PRO A 418 -15.44 -12.55 -14.34
C PRO A 418 -14.71 -11.23 -14.60
N HIS A 419 -13.40 -11.19 -14.34
CA HIS A 419 -12.59 -10.01 -14.56
C HIS A 419 -11.45 -10.34 -15.53
N PHE A 420 -11.67 -10.05 -16.80
CA PHE A 420 -10.70 -10.29 -17.86
C PHE A 420 -10.23 -8.95 -18.45
N SER A 421 -8.92 -8.72 -18.45
CA SER A 421 -8.31 -7.53 -19.05
C SER A 421 -7.16 -7.96 -19.95
N LEU A 422 -7.24 -7.62 -21.23
CA LEU A 422 -6.20 -7.85 -22.21
C LEU A 422 -5.80 -6.52 -22.84
N ARG A 423 -4.50 -6.22 -22.81
CA ARG A 423 -3.91 -5.07 -23.48
C ARG A 423 -2.91 -5.55 -24.52
N ILE A 424 -3.15 -5.20 -25.78
CA ILE A 424 -2.31 -5.56 -26.93
C ILE A 424 -1.78 -4.29 -27.60
N SER A 425 -0.64 -4.38 -28.28
CA SER A 425 -0.12 -3.25 -29.06
C SER A 425 -1.13 -2.81 -30.12
N ASP A 426 -1.23 -1.50 -30.37
CA ASP A 426 -2.03 -0.93 -31.46
C ASP A 426 -1.58 -1.39 -32.86
N LYS A 427 -0.34 -1.88 -32.97
CA LYS A 427 0.24 -2.49 -34.18
C LYS A 427 -0.08 -3.96 -34.33
N ALA A 428 -0.71 -4.60 -33.34
CA ALA A 428 -0.92 -6.04 -33.32
C ALA A 428 -2.22 -6.48 -34.05
N CYS A 429 -3.16 -5.56 -34.25
CA CYS A 429 -4.44 -5.85 -34.89
C CYS A 429 -4.98 -4.63 -35.64
N HIS A 430 -5.96 -4.87 -36.53
CA HIS A 430 -6.70 -3.79 -37.16
C HIS A 430 -7.51 -2.99 -36.13
N ALA A 431 -7.72 -1.69 -36.37
CA ALA A 431 -8.36 -0.80 -35.40
C ALA A 431 -9.81 -1.17 -35.06
N SER A 432 -10.50 -1.87 -35.95
CA SER A 432 -11.87 -2.37 -35.72
C SER A 432 -11.92 -3.71 -34.97
N PHE A 433 -10.81 -4.44 -34.90
CA PHE A 433 -10.77 -5.78 -34.34
C PHE A 433 -11.19 -5.82 -32.85
N PRO A 434 -10.69 -4.96 -31.95
CA PRO A 434 -11.04 -5.01 -30.52
C PRO A 434 -12.55 -4.89 -30.27
N GLN A 435 -13.24 -3.98 -30.96
CA GLN A 435 -14.69 -3.83 -30.83
C GLN A 435 -15.43 -5.03 -31.43
N ALA A 436 -14.99 -5.52 -32.59
CA ALA A 436 -15.61 -6.67 -33.24
C ALA A 436 -15.52 -7.93 -32.39
N ILE A 437 -14.33 -8.27 -31.87
CA ILE A 437 -14.14 -9.49 -31.09
C ILE A 437 -14.86 -9.43 -29.74
N ILE A 438 -14.95 -8.25 -29.11
CA ILE A 438 -15.71 -8.09 -27.87
C ILE A 438 -17.22 -8.19 -28.12
N ALA A 439 -17.72 -7.57 -29.20
CA ALA A 439 -19.13 -7.69 -29.58
C ALA A 439 -19.51 -9.15 -29.89
N GLU A 440 -18.60 -9.90 -30.51
CA GLU A 440 -18.75 -11.34 -30.80
C GLU A 440 -18.74 -12.18 -29.51
N THR A 441 -17.76 -11.97 -28.63
CA THR A 441 -17.44 -12.94 -27.57
C THR A 441 -17.99 -12.58 -26.19
N ALA A 442 -18.27 -11.32 -25.86
CA ALA A 442 -18.60 -10.89 -24.50
C ALA A 442 -19.75 -11.66 -23.84
N GLY A 443 -20.71 -12.16 -24.60
CA GLY A 443 -21.74 -13.09 -24.10
C GLY A 443 -22.51 -12.53 -22.89
N GLN A 444 -22.37 -13.17 -21.74
CA GLN A 444 -22.99 -12.75 -20.47
C GLN A 444 -22.37 -11.48 -19.85
N TRP A 445 -21.18 -11.07 -20.32
CA TRP A 445 -20.42 -9.95 -19.77
C TRP A 445 -20.65 -8.63 -20.50
N LYS A 446 -21.61 -8.56 -21.44
CA LYS A 446 -21.87 -7.39 -22.29
C LYS A 446 -21.97 -6.07 -21.52
N ASP A 447 -22.60 -6.08 -20.35
CA ASP A 447 -22.82 -4.86 -19.55
C ASP A 447 -21.52 -4.28 -18.96
N THR A 448 -20.47 -5.09 -18.86
CA THR A 448 -19.15 -4.67 -18.33
C THR A 448 -18.05 -4.77 -19.37
N ALA A 449 -18.40 -5.15 -20.61
CA ALA A 449 -17.47 -5.34 -21.69
C ALA A 449 -16.95 -3.99 -22.21
N ARG A 450 -15.66 -3.96 -22.54
CA ARG A 450 -14.97 -2.75 -22.99
C ARG A 450 -13.98 -3.09 -24.09
N ALA A 451 -13.90 -2.20 -25.06
CA ALA A 451 -12.91 -2.21 -26.13
C ALA A 451 -12.55 -0.75 -26.47
N CYS A 452 -11.38 -0.29 -26.03
CA CYS A 452 -10.96 1.10 -26.22
C CYS A 452 -9.50 1.19 -26.64
N HIS A 453 -9.18 2.22 -27.42
CA HIS A 453 -7.81 2.57 -27.77
C HIS A 453 -7.21 3.48 -26.69
N GLU A 454 -5.99 3.19 -26.25
CA GLU A 454 -5.21 4.00 -25.31
C GLU A 454 -4.06 4.71 -26.04
N PRO A 455 -4.27 5.92 -26.58
CA PRO A 455 -3.29 6.59 -27.43
C PRO A 455 -2.00 6.95 -26.70
N THR A 456 -2.05 7.17 -25.38
CA THR A 456 -0.86 7.46 -24.56
C THR A 456 0.11 6.28 -24.48
N ASN A 457 -0.39 5.07 -24.71
CA ASN A 457 0.38 3.83 -24.54
C ASN A 457 0.59 3.07 -25.84
N TYR A 458 -0.05 3.49 -26.95
CA TYR A 458 -0.06 2.76 -28.23
C TYR A 458 -0.59 1.34 -28.05
N MET A 459 -1.73 1.21 -27.35
CA MET A 459 -2.34 -0.09 -27.03
C MET A 459 -3.86 -0.08 -27.21
N TYR A 460 -4.41 -1.22 -27.60
CA TYR A 460 -5.83 -1.51 -27.42
C TYR A 460 -6.04 -2.22 -26.09
N ARG A 461 -7.07 -1.82 -25.38
CA ARG A 461 -7.57 -2.48 -24.19
C ARG A 461 -8.91 -3.11 -24.48
N LEU A 462 -9.03 -4.38 -24.18
CA LEU A 462 -10.25 -5.15 -24.35
C LEU A 462 -10.48 -6.12 -23.19
N GLY A 463 -11.75 -6.45 -22.94
CA GLY A 463 -12.15 -7.41 -21.91
C GLY A 463 -13.44 -6.99 -21.21
N TRP A 464 -13.65 -7.45 -19.98
CA TRP A 464 -14.84 -7.18 -19.19
C TRP A 464 -14.56 -7.17 -17.69
N GLY A 465 -15.55 -6.71 -16.92
CA GLY A 465 -15.45 -6.58 -15.48
C GLY A 465 -14.71 -5.30 -15.03
N SER A 466 -14.61 -5.16 -13.71
CA SER A 466 -14.18 -3.94 -13.02
C SER A 466 -12.67 -3.86 -12.77
N LEU A 467 -11.99 -5.01 -12.66
CA LEU A 467 -10.59 -5.07 -12.23
C LEU A 467 -9.63 -4.95 -13.42
N ASP A 468 -8.65 -4.06 -13.31
CA ASP A 468 -7.54 -3.93 -14.24
C ASP A 468 -6.25 -3.79 -13.46
N ILE A 469 -5.63 -4.93 -13.17
CA ILE A 469 -4.46 -5.01 -12.30
C ILE A 469 -3.21 -4.93 -13.18
N ALA A 470 -2.82 -3.72 -13.54
CA ALA A 470 -1.50 -3.44 -14.13
C ALA A 470 -0.72 -2.45 -13.27
N ARG A 471 -0.62 -2.77 -11.97
CA ARG A 471 -0.07 -1.85 -10.97
C ARG A 471 1.44 -2.01 -10.90
N ILE A 472 2.14 -0.89 -11.00
CA ILE A 472 3.48 -0.79 -10.44
C ILE A 472 3.31 -0.32 -9.01
N TYR A 473 3.77 -1.15 -8.10
CA TYR A 473 3.86 -0.75 -6.71
C TYR A 473 5.09 0.16 -6.53
N ARG A 474 4.88 1.31 -5.86
CA ARG A 474 6.01 2.15 -5.42
C ARG A 474 6.89 1.35 -4.47
N ILE A 475 8.16 1.77 -4.35
CA ILE A 475 9.18 1.12 -3.50
C ILE A 475 8.68 0.91 -2.06
N GLY A 476 7.78 1.77 -1.60
CA GLY A 476 7.23 1.69 -0.26
C GLY A 476 6.01 0.79 -0.07
N TYR A 477 5.48 0.12 -1.09
CA TYR A 477 4.35 -0.80 -0.92
C TYR A 477 4.68 -1.91 0.11
N PRO A 478 3.75 -2.31 0.99
CA PRO A 478 2.36 -1.85 1.10
C PRO A 478 2.15 -0.65 2.05
N PHE A 479 3.18 0.16 2.32
CA PHE A 479 3.06 1.34 3.17
C PHE A 479 2.42 2.52 2.42
N LEU A 480 1.36 3.06 3.01
CA LEU A 480 0.65 4.24 2.54
C LEU A 480 1.03 5.43 3.40
N ALA A 481 1.94 6.25 2.88
CA ALA A 481 2.33 7.52 3.50
C ALA A 481 1.23 8.57 3.36
N LYS A 482 0.38 8.69 4.39
CA LYS A 482 -0.65 9.72 4.50
C LYS A 482 -0.02 11.05 4.92
N GLY A 483 -0.48 12.13 4.28
CA GLY A 483 -0.04 13.50 4.50
C GLY A 483 -1.13 14.49 4.13
N PRO A 484 -0.83 15.81 4.09
CA PRO A 484 -1.85 16.82 3.80
C PRO A 484 -2.34 16.75 2.35
N GLU A 485 -1.49 16.29 1.43
CA GLU A 485 -1.86 16.02 0.05
C GLU A 485 -2.01 14.51 -0.17
N PRO A 486 -3.08 14.04 -0.84
CA PRO A 486 -3.24 12.64 -1.18
C PRO A 486 -2.13 12.21 -2.14
N ALA A 487 -1.29 11.26 -1.71
CA ALA A 487 -0.32 10.63 -2.58
C ALA A 487 -0.99 9.47 -3.35
N PRO A 488 -0.72 9.30 -4.66
CA PRO A 488 -1.24 8.16 -5.40
C PRO A 488 -0.71 6.85 -4.80
N ARG A 489 -1.62 5.96 -4.41
CA ARG A 489 -1.33 4.69 -3.70
C ARG A 489 -0.53 3.70 -4.55
N TRP A 490 -0.80 3.68 -5.85
CA TRP A 490 -0.07 2.95 -6.89
C TRP A 490 -0.05 3.81 -8.14
N ALA A 491 0.83 3.47 -9.08
CA ALA A 491 0.75 3.97 -10.44
C ALA A 491 0.41 2.79 -11.34
N VAL A 492 -0.51 2.99 -12.27
CA VAL A 492 -0.66 2.08 -13.40
C VAL A 492 0.37 2.55 -14.43
N HIS A 493 1.18 1.66 -15.01
CA HIS A 493 2.14 2.03 -16.07
C HIS A 493 1.46 2.64 -17.31
N LEU A 494 0.15 2.45 -17.38
CA LEU A 494 -0.73 2.73 -18.50
C LEU A 494 -1.98 3.45 -17.95
N ALA A 495 -2.81 4.07 -18.80
CA ALA A 495 -3.92 4.87 -18.31
C ALA A 495 -4.86 4.01 -17.44
N PRO A 496 -5.26 4.46 -16.23
CA PRO A 496 -6.34 3.80 -15.51
C PRO A 496 -7.57 3.80 -16.43
N GLY A 497 -8.27 2.67 -16.47
CA GLY A 497 -9.55 2.64 -17.18
C GLY A 497 -10.53 3.61 -16.53
N PRO A 498 -11.64 3.93 -17.20
CA PRO A 498 -12.75 4.51 -16.48
C PRO A 498 -13.05 3.59 -15.29
N LEU A 499 -12.90 4.13 -14.08
CA LEU A 499 -13.50 3.53 -12.90
C LEU A 499 -14.98 3.43 -13.26
N THR A 500 -15.52 2.23 -13.42
CA THR A 500 -16.96 2.07 -13.47
C THR A 500 -17.45 2.43 -12.08
N SER A 501 -17.79 3.71 -11.90
CA SER A 501 -18.67 4.18 -10.86
C SER A 501 -19.97 3.40 -11.02
N ALA A 502 -20.29 2.56 -10.04
CA ALA A 502 -21.68 2.36 -9.64
C ALA A 502 -21.85 3.12 -8.33
#